data_AF-A0A376ZRN4-F1
#
_entry.id   AF-A0A376ZRN4-F1
#
_cell.length_a   1.000
_cell.length_b   1.000
_cell.length_c   1.000
_cell.angle_alpha   90.00
_cell.angle_beta   90.00
_cell.angle_gamma   90.00
#
_symmetry.space_group_name_H-M   'P 1'
#
loop_
_entity.id
_entity.type
_entity.pdbx_description
1 polymer ?
#
loop_
_entity_poly.entity_id
_entity_poly.type
_entity_poly.pdbx_seq_one_letter_code
_entity_poly.pdbx_strand_id
1 'polypeptide(L)'
;MEVADKAGVLTRAEAAEINLRSDILNAVGITLDETTTRENVMQLFNVLLGDNHGLDIDTLDKDVAHDSRSIQPAMLRDDEILTHPVFNHYHSETEMMRYMHSLERKDLALNQAMIPLGSCTMKLNAAAEMIPITWPEFAELHPFCPPEQAERLSADDRTAG
;
A
#
# COMPACT_ATOMS: atom_id res chain seq x y z
N MET A 1 -5.42 13.53 13.80
CA MET A 1 -6.69 13.68 14.51
C MET A 1 -6.40 13.78 16.00
N GLU A 2 -6.81 14.86 16.66
CA GLU A 2 -6.70 14.96 18.12
C GLU A 2 -7.63 13.94 18.78
N VAL A 3 -7.14 13.26 19.81
CA VAL A 3 -7.87 12.23 20.53
C VAL A 3 -7.71 12.47 22.04
N ALA A 4 -8.83 12.41 22.76
CA ALA A 4 -8.85 12.66 24.20
C ALA A 4 -8.08 11.58 25.00
N ASP A 5 -8.19 10.32 24.56
CA ASP A 5 -7.48 9.17 25.16
C ASP A 5 -6.63 8.46 24.09
N LYS A 6 -5.43 8.99 23.86
CA LYS A 6 -4.49 8.43 22.90
C LYS A 6 -4.06 7.01 23.27
N ALA A 7 -3.84 6.74 24.57
CA ALA A 7 -3.37 5.44 25.02
C ALA A 7 -4.42 4.35 24.76
N GLY A 8 -5.68 4.61 25.13
CA GLY A 8 -6.77 3.66 24.89
C GLY A 8 -7.04 3.42 23.39
N VAL A 9 -6.91 4.44 22.55
CA VAL A 9 -7.00 4.28 21.09
C VAL A 9 -5.91 3.37 20.56
N LEU A 10 -4.65 3.56 20.99
CA LEU A 10 -3.52 2.73 20.53
C LEU A 10 -3.68 1.27 20.98
N THR A 11 -4.13 1.02 22.21
CA THR A 11 -4.40 -0.35 22.68
C THR A 11 -5.52 -1.03 21.90
N ARG A 12 -6.60 -0.31 21.56
CA ARG A 12 -7.66 -0.87 20.70
C ARG A 12 -7.18 -1.12 19.27
N ALA A 13 -6.36 -0.21 18.73
CA ALA A 13 -5.75 -0.37 17.41
C ALA A 13 -4.87 -1.63 17.35
N GLU A 14 -4.01 -1.83 18.35
CA GLU A 14 -3.16 -3.02 18.45
C GLU A 14 -3.98 -4.30 18.55
N ALA A 15 -5.04 -4.31 19.37
CA ALA A 15 -5.95 -5.45 19.48
C ALA A 15 -6.74 -5.75 18.18
N ALA A 16 -6.91 -4.75 17.31
CA ALA A 16 -7.53 -4.88 16.00
C ALA A 16 -6.51 -5.13 14.87
N GLU A 17 -5.22 -5.31 15.19
CA GLU A 17 -4.12 -5.47 14.23
C GLU A 17 -3.96 -4.27 13.28
N ILE A 18 -4.31 -3.06 13.75
CA ILE A 18 -4.21 -1.81 13.00
C ILE A 18 -3.05 -0.96 13.54
N ASN A 19 -2.12 -0.59 12.65
CA ASN A 19 -1.04 0.33 12.98
C ASN A 19 -1.46 1.79 12.74
N LEU A 20 -1.33 2.62 13.78
CA LEU A 20 -1.58 4.06 13.71
C LEU A 20 -0.30 4.86 13.93
N ARG A 21 -0.18 6.00 13.26
CA ARG A 21 0.94 6.92 13.47
C ARG A 21 0.78 7.66 14.80
N SER A 22 1.74 7.51 15.70
CA SER A 22 1.65 7.95 17.10
C SER A 22 2.69 9.00 17.53
N ASP A 23 3.40 9.62 16.60
CA ASP A 23 4.46 10.62 16.87
C ASP A 23 3.94 12.03 17.22
N ILE A 24 2.63 12.28 17.08
CA ILE A 24 2.01 13.60 17.34
C ILE A 24 1.45 13.68 18.77
N LEU A 25 1.70 14.78 19.49
CA LEU A 25 1.17 14.99 20.84
C LEU A 25 -0.37 15.00 20.83
N ASN A 26 -1.00 14.21 21.71
CA ASN A 26 -2.46 14.08 21.85
C ASN A 26 -3.24 13.81 20.57
N ALA A 27 -2.58 13.28 19.54
CA ALA A 27 -3.18 12.98 18.26
C ALA A 27 -2.66 11.66 17.69
N VAL A 28 -3.47 11.08 16.82
CA VAL A 28 -3.10 9.95 15.98
C VAL A 28 -3.19 10.34 14.50
N GLY A 29 -2.24 9.85 13.70
CA GLY A 29 -2.24 9.96 12.26
C GLY A 29 -2.84 8.71 11.63
N ILE A 30 -3.74 8.92 10.68
CA ILE A 30 -4.40 7.86 9.90
C ILE A 30 -4.17 8.19 8.44
N THR A 31 -3.72 7.20 7.68
CA THR A 31 -3.60 7.26 6.22
C THR A 31 -4.38 6.08 5.67
N LEU A 32 -5.29 6.36 4.74
CA LEU A 32 -6.04 5.34 4.02
C LEU A 32 -5.41 5.16 2.64
N ASP A 33 -5.57 3.96 2.09
CA ASP A 33 -5.06 3.58 0.77
C ASP A 33 -6.12 2.79 -0.03
N GLU A 34 -5.73 2.32 -1.21
CA GLU A 34 -6.60 1.58 -2.13
C GLU A 34 -7.14 0.26 -1.54
N THR A 35 -6.45 -0.35 -0.59
CA THR A 35 -6.86 -1.61 0.05
C THR A 35 -7.91 -1.41 1.15
N THR A 36 -8.21 -0.15 1.48
CA THR A 36 -9.16 0.18 2.56
C THR A 36 -10.59 -0.18 2.14
N THR A 37 -11.20 -1.13 2.84
CA THR A 37 -12.60 -1.53 2.62
C THR A 37 -13.57 -0.84 3.58
N ARG A 38 -14.87 -1.03 3.35
CA ARG A 38 -15.95 -0.55 4.24
C ARG A 38 -15.79 -1.09 5.65
N GLU A 39 -15.43 -2.35 5.78
CA GLU A 39 -15.21 -3.05 7.05
C GLU A 39 -14.04 -2.43 7.82
N ASN A 40 -12.94 -2.10 7.12
CA ASN A 40 -11.77 -1.46 7.73
C ASN A 40 -12.12 -0.09 8.30
N VAL A 41 -12.93 0.72 7.60
CA VAL A 41 -13.40 2.02 8.10
C VAL A 41 -14.26 1.85 9.35
N MET A 42 -15.10 0.82 9.38
CA MET A 42 -15.95 0.50 10.52
C MET A 42 -15.13 0.10 11.75
N GLN A 43 -14.12 -0.76 11.56
CA GLN A 43 -13.15 -1.10 12.60
C GLN A 43 -12.40 0.11 13.11
N LEU A 44 -11.98 1.02 12.22
CA LEU A 44 -11.33 2.27 12.58
C LEU A 44 -12.24 3.15 13.46
N PHE A 45 -13.54 3.24 13.19
CA PHE A 45 -14.48 3.96 14.06
C PHE A 45 -14.58 3.35 15.46
N ASN A 46 -14.65 2.02 15.56
CA ASN A 46 -14.63 1.33 16.85
C ASN A 46 -13.32 1.60 17.62
N VAL A 47 -12.18 1.60 16.92
CA VAL A 47 -10.88 1.90 17.52
C VAL A 47 -10.82 3.35 18.03
N LEU A 48 -11.32 4.32 17.26
CA LEU A 48 -11.25 5.74 17.62
C LEU A 48 -12.24 6.14 18.71
N LEU A 49 -13.49 5.68 18.61
CA LEU A 49 -14.62 6.15 19.43
C LEU A 49 -15.02 5.16 20.53
N GLY A 50 -14.54 3.91 20.46
CA GLY A 50 -14.99 2.81 21.30
C GLY A 50 -16.27 2.14 20.78
N ASP A 51 -16.71 1.11 21.51
CA ASP A 51 -17.93 0.37 21.16
C ASP A 51 -19.18 1.26 21.25
N ASN A 52 -20.20 0.96 20.44
CA ASN A 52 -21.50 1.64 20.45
C ASN A 52 -21.43 3.15 20.13
N HIS A 53 -20.50 3.58 19.27
CA HIS A 53 -20.41 4.96 18.79
C HIS A 53 -21.64 5.39 17.96
N GLY A 54 -22.51 4.46 17.55
CA GLY A 54 -23.79 4.74 16.89
C GLY A 54 -23.65 5.32 15.47
N LEU A 55 -22.46 5.23 14.87
CA LEU A 55 -22.25 5.63 13.48
C LEU A 55 -22.57 4.46 12.57
N ASP A 56 -23.35 4.74 11.54
CA ASP A 56 -23.69 3.81 10.48
C ASP A 56 -23.06 4.28 9.18
N ILE A 57 -22.20 3.44 8.59
CA ILE A 57 -21.49 3.78 7.36
C ILE A 57 -22.48 4.02 6.22
N ASP A 58 -23.58 3.27 6.14
CA ASP A 58 -24.52 3.42 5.02
C ASP A 58 -25.23 4.79 5.04
N THR A 59 -25.45 5.34 6.23
CA THR A 59 -25.96 6.70 6.40
C THR A 59 -24.91 7.75 6.02
N LEU A 60 -23.67 7.60 6.53
CA LEU A 60 -22.56 8.49 6.21
C LEU A 60 -22.23 8.52 4.71
N ASP A 61 -22.23 7.35 4.06
CA ASP A 61 -21.92 7.20 2.63
C ASP A 61 -22.97 7.91 1.76
N LYS A 62 -24.26 7.81 2.12
CA LYS A 62 -25.33 8.56 1.44
C LYS A 62 -25.17 10.07 1.57
N ASP A 63 -24.81 10.53 2.76
CA ASP A 63 -24.62 11.97 3.02
C ASP A 63 -23.42 12.50 2.22
N VAL A 64 -22.31 11.77 2.20
CA VAL A 64 -21.11 12.12 1.42
C VAL A 64 -21.37 12.06 -0.08
N ALA A 65 -22.13 11.06 -0.57
CA ALA A 65 -22.48 10.95 -1.98
C ALA A 65 -23.38 12.10 -2.46
N HIS A 66 -24.19 12.68 -1.57
CA HIS A 66 -25.05 13.82 -1.90
C HIS A 66 -24.27 15.14 -1.99
N ASP A 67 -23.30 15.35 -1.10
CA ASP A 67 -22.51 16.58 -1.04
C ASP A 67 -21.08 16.31 -0.55
N SER A 68 -20.25 15.78 -1.45
CA SER A 68 -18.86 15.48 -1.15
C SER A 68 -18.04 16.76 -1.04
N ARG A 69 -17.54 17.03 0.17
CA ARG A 69 -16.68 18.18 0.49
C ARG A 69 -15.25 17.77 0.85
N SER A 70 -14.83 16.58 0.44
CA SER A 70 -13.55 15.98 0.84
C SER A 70 -12.33 16.74 0.33
N ILE A 71 -12.45 17.38 -0.84
CA ILE A 71 -11.40 18.23 -1.43
C ILE A 71 -12.01 19.60 -1.70
N GLN A 72 -11.31 20.67 -1.33
CA GLN A 72 -11.78 22.04 -1.55
C GLN A 72 -11.87 22.35 -3.05
N PRO A 73 -12.89 23.08 -3.54
CA PRO A 73 -13.05 23.35 -4.97
C PRO A 73 -11.83 24.01 -5.62
N ALA A 74 -11.11 24.87 -4.90
CA ALA A 74 -9.90 25.52 -5.39
C ALA A 74 -8.69 24.58 -5.55
N MET A 75 -8.76 23.37 -5.00
CA MET A 75 -7.75 22.32 -5.10
C MET A 75 -8.19 21.18 -6.02
N LEU A 76 -9.39 21.26 -6.59
CA LEU A 76 -9.85 20.29 -7.58
C LEU A 76 -9.06 20.48 -8.86
N ARG A 77 -8.64 19.36 -9.43
CA ARG A 77 -7.95 19.33 -10.71
C ARG A 77 -8.95 19.60 -11.84
N ASP A 78 -8.58 20.49 -12.76
CA ASP A 78 -9.40 20.90 -13.90
C ASP A 78 -8.77 20.58 -15.27
N ASP A 79 -7.55 20.06 -15.29
CA ASP A 79 -6.82 19.67 -16.51
C ASP A 79 -6.89 18.17 -16.80
N GLU A 80 -6.86 17.83 -18.09
CA GLU A 80 -6.82 16.44 -18.55
C GLU A 80 -5.46 15.77 -18.29
N ILE A 81 -5.48 14.49 -17.91
CA ILE A 81 -4.28 13.68 -17.70
C ILE A 81 -4.25 12.46 -18.58
N LEU A 82 -3.04 11.94 -18.77
CA LEU A 82 -2.83 10.67 -19.46
C LEU A 82 -3.50 10.66 -20.85
N THR A 83 -3.50 11.82 -21.52
CA THR A 83 -4.19 12.03 -22.80
C THR A 83 -3.53 11.30 -23.97
N HIS A 84 -2.27 10.89 -23.81
CA HIS A 84 -1.58 10.13 -24.83
C HIS A 84 -2.28 8.79 -25.08
N PRO A 85 -2.45 8.36 -26.35
CA PRO A 85 -3.23 7.14 -26.68
C PRO A 85 -2.75 5.87 -25.97
N VAL A 86 -1.46 5.80 -25.62
CA VAL A 86 -0.89 4.63 -24.89
C VAL A 86 -1.62 4.31 -23.58
N PHE A 87 -2.13 5.32 -22.88
CA PHE A 87 -2.85 5.13 -21.61
C PHE A 87 -4.32 4.72 -21.83
N ASN A 88 -4.83 4.79 -23.06
CA ASN A 88 -6.24 4.59 -23.40
C ASN A 88 -6.47 3.39 -24.35
N HIS A 89 -5.42 2.65 -24.71
CA HIS A 89 -5.49 1.53 -25.66
C HIS A 89 -5.49 0.14 -25.00
N TYR A 90 -5.00 0.01 -23.76
CA TYR A 90 -4.75 -1.30 -23.14
C TYR A 90 -5.43 -1.39 -21.76
N HIS A 91 -6.74 -1.57 -21.74
CA HIS A 91 -7.53 -1.64 -20.49
C HIS A 91 -7.89 -3.06 -20.09
N SER A 92 -7.93 -4.00 -21.04
CA SER A 92 -8.11 -5.41 -20.70
C SER A 92 -6.77 -6.07 -20.34
N GLU A 93 -6.82 -7.06 -19.44
CA GLU A 93 -5.66 -7.85 -19.06
C GLU A 93 -4.97 -8.47 -20.29
N THR A 94 -5.75 -8.96 -21.27
CA THR A 94 -5.21 -9.55 -22.51
C THR A 94 -4.46 -8.54 -23.37
N GLU A 95 -4.99 -7.33 -23.51
CA GLU A 95 -4.33 -6.25 -24.23
C GLU A 95 -3.04 -5.82 -23.53
N MET A 96 -3.08 -5.65 -22.21
CA MET A 96 -1.91 -5.29 -21.40
C MET A 96 -0.82 -6.37 -21.49
N MET A 97 -1.18 -7.64 -21.38
CA MET A 97 -0.23 -8.76 -21.53
C MET A 97 0.44 -8.78 -22.90
N ARG A 98 -0.34 -8.59 -23.98
CA ARG A 98 0.21 -8.51 -25.34
C ARG A 98 1.12 -7.31 -25.51
N TYR A 99 0.74 -6.16 -24.94
CA TYR A 99 1.55 -4.95 -24.99
C TYR A 99 2.88 -5.13 -24.27
N MET A 100 2.87 -5.61 -23.02
CA MET A 100 4.09 -5.90 -22.24
C MET A 100 5.01 -6.88 -22.98
N HIS A 101 4.46 -7.99 -23.49
CA HIS A 101 5.25 -8.97 -24.25
C HIS A 101 5.82 -8.38 -25.56
N SER A 102 5.10 -7.48 -26.23
CA SER A 102 5.61 -6.80 -27.43
C SER A 102 6.80 -5.88 -27.14
N LEU A 103 6.85 -5.30 -25.94
CA LEU A 103 7.96 -4.46 -25.48
C LEU A 103 9.14 -5.34 -25.06
N GLU A 104 8.90 -6.37 -24.25
CA GLU A 104 9.91 -7.36 -23.83
C GLU A 104 10.69 -7.93 -25.03
N ARG A 105 10.00 -8.26 -26.12
CA ARG A 105 10.64 -8.80 -27.34
C ARG A 105 11.58 -7.85 -28.06
N LYS A 106 11.53 -6.55 -27.78
CA LYS A 106 12.44 -5.55 -28.36
C LYS A 106 13.75 -5.45 -27.59
N ASP A 107 13.80 -6.01 -26.39
CA ASP A 107 14.94 -5.93 -25.48
C ASP A 107 15.74 -7.24 -25.49
N LEU A 108 17.06 -7.12 -25.62
CA LEU A 108 17.98 -8.24 -25.47
C LEU A 108 18.27 -8.43 -23.97
N ALA A 109 17.84 -9.57 -23.42
CA ALA A 109 18.01 -9.91 -22.02
C ALA A 109 18.83 -11.20 -21.81
N LEU A 110 19.20 -11.48 -20.54
CA LEU A 110 20.02 -12.63 -20.15
C LEU A 110 19.36 -13.99 -20.43
N ASN A 111 18.05 -14.03 -20.66
CA ASN A 111 17.32 -15.24 -21.08
C ASN A 111 17.56 -15.59 -22.57
N GLN A 112 18.09 -14.66 -23.38
CA GLN A 112 18.35 -14.86 -24.81
C GLN A 112 19.84 -15.04 -25.12
N ALA A 113 20.71 -14.24 -24.50
CA ALA A 113 22.14 -14.29 -24.77
C ALA A 113 22.98 -13.79 -23.58
N MET A 114 24.26 -14.13 -23.59
CA MET A 114 25.24 -13.51 -22.70
C MET A 114 25.40 -12.02 -23.04
N ILE A 115 25.41 -11.17 -22.02
CA ILE A 115 25.63 -9.71 -22.12
C ILE A 115 26.94 -9.36 -21.41
N PRO A 116 28.10 -9.37 -22.10
CA PRO A 116 29.42 -9.21 -21.48
C PRO A 116 29.80 -7.74 -21.28
N LEU A 117 29.03 -7.03 -20.45
CA LEU A 117 29.36 -5.67 -20.04
C LEU A 117 30.41 -5.70 -18.92
N GLY A 118 31.62 -5.24 -19.23
CA GLY A 118 32.67 -5.08 -18.23
C GLY A 118 32.19 -4.21 -17.06
N SER A 119 32.55 -4.58 -15.83
CA SER A 119 32.16 -3.89 -14.58
C SER A 119 30.70 -4.04 -14.13
N CYS A 120 29.79 -4.63 -14.92
CA CYS A 120 28.38 -4.77 -14.55
C CYS A 120 28.05 -6.06 -13.78
N THR A 121 28.91 -7.08 -13.84
CA THR A 121 28.70 -8.40 -13.21
C THR A 121 27.32 -8.99 -13.56
N MET A 122 27.02 -9.10 -14.86
CA MET A 122 25.77 -9.69 -15.37
C MET A 122 25.77 -11.21 -15.20
N LYS A 123 25.57 -11.67 -13.96
CA LYS A 123 25.52 -13.08 -13.53
C LYS A 123 24.08 -13.58 -13.46
N LEU A 124 23.94 -14.87 -13.11
CA LEU A 124 22.63 -15.49 -12.89
C LEU A 124 21.89 -14.77 -11.75
N ASN A 125 20.66 -14.39 -12.02
CA ASN A 125 19.67 -14.05 -10.99
C ASN A 125 18.77 -15.29 -10.84
N ALA A 126 19.04 -16.14 -9.85
CA ALA A 126 18.39 -17.45 -9.79
C ALA A 126 16.91 -17.29 -9.40
N ALA A 127 16.02 -18.09 -10.01
CA ALA A 127 14.59 -18.03 -9.70
C ALA A 127 14.31 -18.26 -8.20
N ALA A 128 15.08 -19.15 -7.56
CA ALA A 128 14.98 -19.39 -6.12
C ALA A 128 15.30 -18.16 -5.26
N GLU A 129 16.17 -17.26 -5.73
CA GLU A 129 16.52 -16.00 -5.05
C GLU A 129 15.47 -14.91 -5.29
N MET A 130 14.75 -14.99 -6.42
CA MET A 130 13.75 -13.99 -6.83
C MET A 130 12.33 -14.27 -6.32
N ILE A 131 12.01 -15.50 -5.90
CA ILE A 131 10.69 -15.82 -5.37
C ILE A 131 10.39 -15.06 -4.06
N PRO A 132 11.30 -15.05 -3.05
CA PRO A 132 11.00 -14.47 -1.74
C PRO A 132 10.71 -12.96 -1.74
N ILE A 133 11.22 -12.20 -2.72
CA ILE A 133 11.01 -10.74 -2.77
C ILE A 133 9.54 -10.34 -2.99
N THR A 134 8.69 -11.28 -3.39
CA THR A 134 7.24 -11.07 -3.59
C THR A 134 6.38 -11.68 -2.50
N TRP A 135 6.97 -12.32 -1.48
CA TRP A 135 6.20 -12.88 -0.38
C TRP A 135 5.61 -11.74 0.46
N PRO A 136 4.31 -11.78 0.81
CA PRO A 136 3.65 -10.73 1.60
C PRO A 136 4.39 -10.40 2.90
N GLU A 137 4.97 -11.41 3.56
CA GLU A 137 5.74 -11.28 4.80
C GLU A 137 7.01 -10.41 4.64
N PHE A 138 7.45 -10.17 3.41
CA PHE A 138 8.55 -9.26 3.08
C PHE A 138 8.09 -8.02 2.31
N ALA A 139 7.17 -8.16 1.35
CA ALA A 139 6.80 -7.11 0.40
C ALA A 139 5.73 -6.15 0.95
N GLU A 140 4.89 -6.59 1.87
CA GLU A 140 3.71 -5.83 2.36
C GLU A 140 3.95 -5.19 3.75
N LEU A 141 5.15 -5.34 4.31
CA LEU A 141 5.47 -4.75 5.60
C LEU A 141 5.76 -3.25 5.45
N HIS A 142 4.97 -2.42 6.15
CA HIS A 142 5.22 -0.99 6.18
C HIS A 142 6.58 -0.68 6.85
N PRO A 143 7.44 0.19 6.27
CA PRO A 143 8.81 0.41 6.75
C PRO A 143 8.92 0.97 8.19
N PHE A 144 7.83 1.57 8.69
CA PHE A 144 7.74 2.11 10.05
C PHE A 144 6.81 1.29 10.96
N CYS A 145 6.55 0.02 10.64
CA CYS A 145 5.83 -0.86 11.55
C CYS A 145 6.60 -1.03 12.88
N PRO A 146 5.90 -1.33 13.99
CA PRO A 146 6.55 -1.71 15.24
C PRO A 146 7.58 -2.83 15.02
N PRO A 147 8.75 -2.78 15.71
CA PRO A 147 9.84 -3.72 15.49
C PRO A 147 9.46 -5.19 15.76
N GLU A 148 8.48 -5.41 16.64
CA GLU A 148 7.92 -6.73 16.95
C GLU A 148 7.24 -7.38 15.73
N GLN A 149 6.64 -6.58 14.84
CA GLN A 149 6.03 -7.06 13.60
C GLN A 149 7.08 -7.35 12.51
N ALA A 150 8.26 -6.73 12.63
CA ALA A 150 9.38 -6.90 11.71
C ALA A 150 10.40 -7.96 12.19
N GLU A 151 10.08 -8.74 13.23
CA GLU A 151 11.06 -9.64 13.85
C GLU A 151 11.68 -10.61 12.83
N ARG A 152 10.88 -11.11 11.88
CA ARG A 152 11.32 -12.00 10.80
C ARG A 152 12.35 -11.37 9.86
N LEU A 153 12.27 -10.07 9.61
CA LEU A 153 13.24 -9.33 8.80
C LEU A 153 14.54 -9.08 9.58
N SER A 154 14.44 -8.91 10.90
CA SER A 154 15.59 -8.67 11.78
C SER A 154 16.33 -9.94 12.25
N ALA A 155 15.70 -11.11 12.12
CA ALA A 155 16.24 -12.38 12.60
C ALA A 155 17.30 -12.98 11.67
N ASP A 156 17.30 -12.62 10.39
CA ASP A 156 18.19 -13.21 9.38
C ASP A 156 19.66 -12.76 9.53
N ASP A 157 19.91 -11.64 10.21
CA ASP A 157 21.25 -11.13 10.50
C ASP A 157 22.02 -11.96 11.56
N ARG A 158 21.37 -12.95 12.20
CA ARG A 158 21.96 -13.79 13.26
C ARG A 158 22.31 -15.22 12.84
N THR A 159 21.98 -15.65 11.62
CA THR A 159 22.26 -17.04 11.16
C THR A 159 23.21 -17.17 9.97
N ALA A 160 23.76 -16.06 9.47
CA ALA A 160 24.89 -16.08 8.54
C ALA A 160 26.23 -15.97 9.27
N GLY A 161 26.60 -17.02 10.02
CA GLY A 161 27.90 -17.16 10.71
C GLY A 161 28.37 -18.60 10.71
#